data_AF-A0A819LKB3-F1
#
_entry.id   AF-A0A819LKB3-F1
#
_cell.length_a   1.000
_cell.length_b   1.000
_cell.length_c   1.000
_cell.angle_alpha   90.00
_cell.angle_beta   90.00
_cell.angle_gamma   90.00
#
_symmetry.space_group_name_H-M   'P 1'
#
loop_
_entity.id
_entity.type
_entity.pdbx_description
1 polymer ?
#
loop_
_entity_poly.entity_id
_entity_poly.type
_entity_poly.pdbx_seq_one_letter_code
_entity_poly.pdbx_strand_id
1 'polypeptide(L)'
;MTTPLCTSTCTMTLLTPLINPEKLKCVQDGVAALKATTYLTSAWRPRKYQRHLNEIINADKVLTEDLLQSWPGCKKLREEVTKEMNKHGLKSGQAVALPGMSRHESGQAFDIMINGITDEQRATYFPSNRQENVVKLL
;
A
#
# COMPACT_ATOMS: atom_id res chain seq x y z
N MET A 1 -34.73 5.77 -3.20
CA MET A 1 -33.58 5.62 -4.12
C MET A 1 -32.68 4.55 -3.53
N THR A 2 -32.74 3.34 -4.06
CA THR A 2 -32.00 2.15 -3.59
C THR A 2 -30.82 1.94 -4.54
N THR A 3 -29.60 2.13 -4.05
CA THR A 3 -28.37 1.78 -4.76
C THR A 3 -28.23 0.26 -4.84
N PRO A 4 -27.96 -0.33 -6.01
CA PRO A 4 -27.79 -1.78 -6.12
C PRO A 4 -26.44 -2.19 -5.54
N LEU A 5 -26.48 -3.07 -4.54
CA LEU A 5 -25.32 -3.83 -4.06
C LEU A 5 -24.88 -4.82 -5.15
N CYS A 6 -23.57 -4.81 -5.46
CA CYS A 6 -22.91 -5.73 -6.39
C CYS A 6 -23.34 -7.17 -6.15
N THR A 7 -24.08 -7.74 -7.10
CA THR A 7 -24.36 -9.17 -7.20
C THR A 7 -23.85 -9.62 -8.56
N SER A 8 -22.61 -10.13 -8.61
CA SER A 8 -22.14 -10.84 -9.79
C SER A 8 -21.24 -11.98 -9.39
N THR A 9 -21.72 -13.19 -9.67
CA THR A 9 -21.00 -14.47 -9.62
C THR A 9 -19.97 -14.52 -10.74
N CYS A 10 -18.70 -14.74 -10.40
CA CYS A 10 -17.62 -14.87 -11.38
C CYS A 10 -17.02 -16.29 -11.38
N THR A 11 -16.87 -16.83 -12.59
CA THR A 11 -16.24 -18.10 -12.88
C THR A 11 -14.73 -17.87 -13.03
N MET A 12 -13.92 -18.52 -12.18
CA MET A 12 -12.46 -18.42 -12.21
C MET A 12 -11.85 -19.26 -13.34
N THR A 13 -11.08 -18.62 -14.22
CA THR A 13 -10.06 -19.32 -15.01
C THR A 13 -8.68 -18.90 -14.50
N LEU A 14 -7.98 -19.87 -13.92
CA LEU A 14 -6.62 -19.78 -13.40
C LEU A 14 -5.63 -19.39 -14.51
N LEU A 15 -4.70 -18.49 -14.19
CA LEU A 15 -3.25 -18.59 -14.44
C LEU A 15 -2.58 -17.25 -14.09
N THR A 16 -2.01 -17.19 -12.88
CA THR A 16 -1.03 -16.24 -12.27
C THR A 16 -1.51 -15.72 -10.91
N PRO A 17 -0.62 -15.52 -9.91
CA PRO A 17 -0.96 -14.86 -8.65
C PRO A 17 -1.06 -13.33 -8.83
N LEU A 18 -1.60 -12.88 -9.97
CA LEU A 18 -1.93 -11.49 -10.21
C LEU A 18 -3.25 -11.25 -9.47
N ILE A 19 -3.22 -10.30 -8.52
CA ILE A 19 -4.34 -9.58 -7.88
C ILE A 19 -5.72 -10.20 -8.14
N ASN A 20 -6.49 -10.54 -7.11
CA ASN A 20 -7.91 -10.88 -7.29
C ASN A 20 -8.63 -9.76 -8.08
N PRO A 21 -8.93 -9.97 -9.38
CA PRO A 21 -9.31 -8.87 -10.28
C PRO A 21 -10.73 -8.39 -9.98
N GLU A 22 -11.56 -9.25 -9.39
CA GLU A 22 -12.92 -8.93 -8.97
C GLU A 22 -12.91 -7.96 -7.80
N LYS A 23 -12.04 -8.17 -6.81
CA LYS A 23 -11.88 -7.24 -5.68
C LYS A 23 -11.40 -5.88 -6.14
N LEU A 24 -10.41 -5.85 -7.03
CA LEU A 24 -9.92 -4.58 -7.59
C LEU A 24 -11.03 -3.87 -8.37
N LYS A 25 -11.74 -4.59 -9.24
CA LYS A 25 -12.84 -4.03 -10.03
C LYS A 25 -13.97 -3.48 -9.14
N CYS A 26 -14.37 -4.21 -8.10
CA CYS A 26 -15.41 -3.76 -7.18
C CYS A 26 -15.08 -2.38 -6.57
N VAL A 27 -13.81 -2.18 -6.19
CA VAL A 27 -13.34 -0.92 -5.62
C VAL A 27 -13.29 0.18 -6.68
N GLN A 28 -12.81 -0.15 -7.88
CA GLN A 28 -12.77 0.78 -9.01
C GLN A 28 -14.17 1.26 -9.40
N ASP A 29 -15.16 0.37 -9.46
CA ASP A 29 -16.54 0.71 -9.77
C ASP A 29 -17.14 1.62 -8.68
N GLY A 30 -16.88 1.34 -7.40
CA GLY A 30 -17.31 2.18 -6.28
C GLY A 30 -16.70 3.58 -6.31
N VAL A 31 -15.41 3.70 -6.64
CA VAL A 31 -14.72 4.99 -6.78
C VAL A 31 -15.22 5.75 -8.02
N ALA A 32 -15.47 5.06 -9.12
CA ALA A 32 -16.03 5.67 -10.33
C ALA A 32 -17.44 6.23 -10.09
N ALA A 33 -18.27 5.57 -9.28
CA ALA A 33 -19.58 6.09 -8.85
C ALA A 33 -19.48 7.43 -8.10
N LEU A 34 -18.33 7.73 -7.48
CA LEU A 34 -18.03 9.01 -6.84
C LEU A 34 -17.45 10.05 -7.80
N LYS A 35 -17.38 9.75 -9.11
CA LYS A 35 -16.67 10.55 -10.14
C LYS A 35 -15.18 10.74 -9.86
N ALA A 36 -14.60 9.79 -9.12
CA ALA A 36 -13.19 9.77 -8.77
C ALA A 36 -12.41 8.74 -9.60
N THR A 37 -11.09 8.77 -9.50
CA THR A 37 -10.18 7.86 -10.21
C THR A 37 -9.33 7.06 -9.23
N THR A 38 -8.97 5.85 -9.62
CA THR A 38 -8.05 4.99 -8.87
C THR A 38 -6.76 4.76 -9.65
N TYR A 39 -5.66 4.61 -8.92
CA TYR A 39 -4.37 4.19 -9.46
C TYR A 39 -3.84 3.05 -8.61
N LEU A 40 -3.56 1.90 -9.22
CA LEU A 40 -2.93 0.79 -8.52
C LEU A 40 -1.47 1.16 -8.22
N THR A 41 -1.12 1.27 -6.94
CA THR A 41 0.25 1.64 -6.51
C THR A 41 1.08 0.43 -6.11
N SER A 42 0.45 -0.64 -5.63
CA SER A 42 1.13 -1.89 -5.27
C SER A 42 0.15 -3.07 -5.28
N ALA A 43 0.66 -4.27 -5.52
CA ALA A 43 -0.12 -5.44 -5.87
C ALA A 43 0.63 -6.71 -5.46
N TRP A 44 0.61 -7.76 -6.28
CA TRP A 44 1.50 -8.90 -6.08
C TRP A 44 2.97 -8.45 -6.08
N ARG A 45 3.75 -8.99 -5.13
CA ARG A 45 5.20 -8.78 -5.11
C ARG A 45 5.94 -10.04 -4.64
N PRO A 46 7.13 -10.32 -5.20
CA PRO A 46 7.89 -11.50 -4.80
C PRO A 46 8.46 -11.36 -3.39
N ARG A 47 8.66 -12.49 -2.70
CA ARG A 47 9.26 -12.53 -1.35
C ARG A 47 10.60 -11.79 -1.25
N LYS A 48 11.43 -11.84 -2.29
CA LYS A 48 12.70 -11.10 -2.32
C LYS A 48 12.48 -9.59 -2.23
N TYR A 49 11.47 -9.06 -2.91
CA TYR A 49 11.13 -7.66 -2.82
C TYR A 49 10.50 -7.31 -1.47
N GLN A 50 9.64 -8.17 -0.91
CA GLN A 50 9.14 -8.00 0.47
C GLN A 50 10.27 -7.90 1.49
N ARG A 51 11.30 -8.74 1.35
CA ARG A 51 12.49 -8.74 2.20
C ARG A 51 13.25 -7.41 2.11
N HIS A 52 13.51 -6.93 0.89
CA HIS A 52 14.14 -5.63 0.65
C HIS A 52 13.40 -4.50 1.38
N LEU A 53 12.07 -4.42 1.22
CA LEU A 53 11.26 -3.40 1.91
C LEU A 53 11.35 -3.49 3.44
N ASN A 54 11.41 -4.72 3.98
CA ASN A 54 11.55 -4.93 5.42
C ASN A 54 12.93 -4.51 5.93
N GLU A 55 14.00 -4.84 5.19
CA GLU A 55 15.38 -4.48 5.51
C GLU A 55 15.56 -2.96 5.58
N ILE A 56 15.06 -2.22 4.59
CA ILE A 56 15.17 -0.75 4.55
C ILE A 56 14.42 -0.11 5.73
N ILE A 57 13.19 -0.56 6.03
CA ILE A 57 12.43 -0.04 7.18
C ILE A 57 13.10 -0.35 8.51
N ASN A 58 13.73 -1.52 8.65
CA ASN A 58 14.46 -1.83 9.86
C ASN A 58 15.72 -0.96 9.98
N ALA A 59 16.41 -0.68 8.88
CA ALA A 59 17.51 0.27 8.88
C ALA A 59 17.05 1.68 9.29
N ASP A 60 15.92 2.16 8.76
CA ASP A 60 15.29 3.44 9.15
C ASP A 60 15.04 3.52 10.66
N LYS A 61 14.49 2.44 11.25
CA LYS A 61 14.19 2.38 12.69
C LYS A 61 15.43 2.40 13.59
N VAL A 62 16.53 1.81 13.14
CA VAL A 62 17.78 1.76 13.91
C VAL A 62 18.54 3.09 13.83
N LEU A 63 18.39 3.84 12.73
CA LEU A 63 19.01 5.15 12.52
C LEU A 63 18.25 6.27 13.23
N THR A 64 18.18 6.20 14.56
CA THR A 64 17.54 7.21 15.43
C THR A 64 18.38 8.48 15.53
N GLU A 65 17.76 9.61 15.90
CA GLU A 65 18.47 10.88 16.10
C GLU A 65 19.60 10.77 17.12
N ASP A 66 19.38 10.05 18.24
CA ASP A 66 20.42 9.83 19.26
C ASP A 66 21.65 9.08 18.69
N LEU A 67 21.42 8.09 17.82
CA LEU A 67 22.49 7.38 17.14
C LEU A 67 23.23 8.31 16.17
N LEU A 68 22.50 9.14 15.41
CA LEU A 68 23.08 10.09 14.45
C LEU A 68 23.90 11.20 15.13
N GLN A 69 23.51 11.61 16.34
CA GLN A 69 24.28 12.55 17.16
C GLN A 69 25.57 11.90 17.68
N SER A 70 25.47 10.66 18.15
CA SER A 70 26.60 9.91 18.71
C SER A 70 27.59 9.42 17.64
N TRP A 71 27.10 9.17 16.42
CA TRP A 71 27.87 8.65 15.29
C TRP A 71 27.57 9.45 14.02
N PRO A 72 28.19 10.64 13.84
CA PRO A 72 27.91 11.51 12.69
C PRO A 72 28.11 10.84 11.32
N GLY A 73 28.98 9.83 11.24
CA GLY A 73 29.18 9.02 10.03
C GLY A 73 27.93 8.29 9.55
N CYS A 74 26.95 8.04 10.43
CA CYS A 74 25.68 7.40 10.08
C CYS A 74 24.70 8.35 9.36
N LYS A 75 24.96 9.67 9.31
CA LYS A 75 24.10 10.62 8.60
C LYS A 75 24.00 10.34 7.10
N LYS A 76 25.13 9.99 6.47
CA LYS A 76 25.15 9.58 5.06
C LYS A 76 24.31 8.31 4.83
N LEU A 77 24.43 7.33 5.73
CA LEU A 77 23.62 6.11 5.67
C LEU A 77 22.12 6.42 5.83
N ARG A 78 21.75 7.36 6.72
CA ARG A 78 20.37 7.83 6.88
C ARG A 78 19.82 8.44 5.59
N GLU A 79 20.62 9.24 4.89
CA GLU A 79 20.24 9.82 3.60
C GLU A 79 20.05 8.74 2.53
N GLU A 80 20.95 7.75 2.46
CA GLU A 80 20.85 6.62 1.54
C GLU A 80 19.61 5.76 1.80
N VAL A 81 19.35 5.43 3.07
CA VAL A 81 18.14 4.71 3.50
C VAL A 81 16.88 5.50 3.16
N THR A 82 16.85 6.80 3.47
CA THR A 82 15.70 7.68 3.16
C THR A 82 15.46 7.75 1.65
N LYS A 83 16.52 7.87 0.86
CA LYS A 83 16.44 7.87 -0.60
C LYS A 83 15.89 6.55 -1.13
N GLU A 84 16.34 5.42 -0.59
CA GLU A 84 15.84 4.10 -0.99
C GLU A 84 14.37 3.91 -0.59
N MET A 85 13.97 4.33 0.61
CA MET A 85 12.56 4.34 1.03
C MET A 85 11.68 5.13 0.06
N ASN A 86 12.13 6.32 -0.34
CA ASN A 86 11.39 7.19 -1.25
C ASN A 86 11.18 6.54 -2.63
N LYS A 87 12.15 5.77 -3.16
CA LYS A 87 11.97 5.02 -4.42
C LYS A 87 10.81 4.01 -4.33
N HIS A 88 10.51 3.52 -3.13
CA HIS A 88 9.45 2.55 -2.87
C HIS A 88 8.19 3.19 -2.27
N GLY A 89 8.12 4.52 -2.18
CA GLY A 89 6.98 5.23 -1.60
C GLY A 89 6.77 4.95 -0.10
N LEU A 90 7.82 4.54 0.61
CA LEU A 90 7.78 4.27 2.05
C LEU A 90 8.04 5.54 2.85
N LYS A 91 7.34 5.70 3.99
CA LYS A 91 7.58 6.77 4.96
C LYS A 91 8.32 6.24 6.20
N SER A 92 9.07 7.13 6.86
CA SER A 92 9.72 6.78 8.14
C SER A 92 8.68 6.34 9.17
N GLY A 93 8.99 5.30 9.93
CA GLY A 93 8.06 4.70 10.90
C GLY A 93 6.92 3.88 10.29
N GLN A 94 6.85 3.74 8.95
CA GLN A 94 5.84 2.90 8.30
C GLN A 94 6.03 1.42 8.66
N ALA A 95 4.91 0.73 8.91
CA ALA A 95 4.91 -0.72 9.10
C ALA A 95 5.00 -1.44 7.75
N VAL A 96 5.91 -2.42 7.67
CA VAL A 96 6.06 -3.34 6.54
C VAL A 96 6.01 -4.77 7.08
N ALA A 97 5.17 -5.62 6.48
CA ALA A 97 5.04 -7.01 6.87
C ALA A 97 6.36 -7.79 6.75
N LEU A 98 6.54 -8.80 7.60
CA LEU A 98 7.68 -9.71 7.49
C LEU A 98 7.59 -10.53 6.19
N PRO A 99 8.74 -10.92 5.59
CA PRO A 99 8.76 -11.81 4.42
C PRO A 99 8.08 -13.14 4.71
N GLY A 100 7.22 -13.59 3.81
CA GLY A 100 6.38 -14.78 3.97
C GLY A 100 5.06 -14.51 4.70
N MET A 101 4.84 -13.31 5.25
CA MET A 101 3.61 -12.92 5.93
C MET A 101 2.82 -11.85 5.18
N SER A 102 3.35 -11.30 4.09
CA SER A 102 2.63 -10.26 3.35
C SER A 102 1.56 -10.87 2.44
N ARG A 103 0.32 -10.36 2.52
CA ARG A 103 -0.76 -10.70 1.57
C ARG A 103 -0.46 -10.25 0.13
N HIS A 104 0.50 -9.35 -0.06
CA HIS A 104 1.02 -9.03 -1.40
C HIS A 104 1.83 -10.20 -1.98
N GLU A 105 2.48 -11.03 -1.16
CA GLU A 105 3.21 -12.22 -1.66
C GLU A 105 2.26 -13.31 -2.16
N SER A 106 1.03 -13.37 -1.63
CA SER A 106 -0.03 -14.29 -2.08
C SER A 106 -0.96 -13.70 -3.14
N GLY A 107 -0.76 -12.44 -3.56
CA GLY A 107 -1.63 -11.75 -4.52
C GLY A 107 -3.02 -11.42 -3.98
N GLN A 108 -3.20 -11.49 -2.65
CA GLN A 108 -4.48 -11.26 -1.98
C GLN A 108 -4.68 -9.80 -1.56
N ALA A 109 -3.62 -8.99 -1.58
CA ALA A 109 -3.66 -7.57 -1.26
C ALA A 109 -3.21 -6.69 -2.42
N PHE A 110 -3.75 -5.47 -2.42
CA PHE A 110 -3.35 -4.39 -3.30
C PHE A 110 -3.50 -3.04 -2.58
N ASP A 111 -2.65 -2.12 -2.97
CA ASP A 111 -2.65 -0.73 -2.54
C ASP A 111 -3.11 0.11 -3.74
N ILE A 112 -4.09 0.99 -3.52
CA ILE A 112 -4.56 1.92 -4.54
C ILE A 112 -4.50 3.35 -4.04
N MET A 113 -4.19 4.28 -4.93
CA MET A 113 -4.37 5.71 -4.72
C MET A 113 -5.71 6.16 -5.27
N ILE A 114 -6.47 6.96 -4.52
CA ILE A 114 -7.75 7.53 -4.96
C ILE A 114 -7.63 9.04 -5.12
N ASN A 115 -7.99 9.56 -6.31
CA ASN A 115 -7.99 10.98 -6.64
C ASN A 115 -9.40 11.45 -7.01
N GLY A 116 -9.74 12.70 -6.66
CA GLY A 116 -11.03 13.30 -7.01
C GLY A 116 -12.18 13.00 -6.04
N ILE A 117 -11.87 12.57 -4.82
CA ILE A 117 -12.85 12.49 -3.71
C ILE A 117 -12.68 13.66 -2.75
N THR A 118 -13.78 14.13 -2.15
CA THR A 118 -13.76 15.11 -1.06
C THR A 118 -13.36 14.46 0.27
N ASP A 119 -13.01 15.25 1.26
CA ASP A 119 -12.69 14.74 2.61
C ASP A 119 -13.89 14.09 3.28
N GLU A 120 -15.11 14.60 3.03
CA GLU A 120 -16.35 14.00 3.51
C GLU A 120 -16.59 12.63 2.87
N GLN A 121 -16.38 12.51 1.57
CA GLN A 121 -16.47 11.22 0.86
C GLN A 121 -15.41 10.25 1.38
N ARG A 122 -14.18 10.71 1.61
CA ARG A 122 -13.11 9.90 2.19
C ARG A 122 -13.47 9.39 3.59
N ALA A 123 -13.99 10.27 4.45
CA ALA A 123 -14.41 9.91 5.80
C ALA A 123 -15.58 8.91 5.80
N THR A 124 -16.50 9.05 4.84
CA THR A 124 -17.69 8.20 4.71
C THR A 124 -17.36 6.81 4.18
N TYR A 125 -16.57 6.71 3.11
CA TYR A 125 -16.33 5.46 2.40
C TYR A 125 -15.03 4.75 2.80
N PHE A 126 -14.07 5.48 3.40
CA PHE A 126 -12.76 4.95 3.80
C PHE A 126 -12.34 5.41 5.22
N PRO A 127 -13.16 5.17 6.25
CA PRO A 127 -12.98 5.74 7.60
C PRO A 127 -11.68 5.32 8.32
N SER A 128 -11.06 4.21 7.91
CA SER A 128 -9.78 3.70 8.42
C SER A 128 -8.54 4.32 7.77
N ASN A 129 -8.68 5.05 6.65
CA ASN A 129 -7.57 5.56 5.84
C ASN A 129 -7.49 7.10 5.84
N ARG A 130 -7.88 7.74 6.95
CA ARG A 130 -8.06 9.20 7.07
C ARG A 130 -6.82 10.06 6.82
N GLN A 131 -5.63 9.47 6.66
CA GLN A 131 -4.37 10.23 6.51
C GLN A 131 -3.59 9.95 5.22
N GLU A 132 -4.06 9.04 4.35
CA GLU A 132 -3.35 8.73 3.11
C GLU A 132 -4.32 8.64 1.92
N ASN A 133 -3.88 9.10 0.75
CA ASN A 133 -4.58 8.78 -0.51
C ASN A 133 -4.51 7.30 -0.85
N VAL A 134 -3.84 6.47 -0.05
CA VAL A 134 -3.63 5.05 -0.26
C VAL A 134 -4.65 4.24 0.55
N VAL A 135 -5.50 3.48 -0.14
CA VAL A 135 -6.37 2.47 0.47
C VAL A 135 -5.65 1.13 0.41
N LYS A 136 -5.40 0.54 1.58
CA LYS A 136 -4.84 -0.80 1.72
C LYS A 136 -5.98 -1.80 1.89
N LEU A 137 -6.16 -2.70 0.93
CA LEU A 137 -7.17 -3.76 1.00
C LEU A 137 -6.46 -5.07 1.29
N LEU A 138 -6.63 -5.56 2.52
CA LEU A 138 -6.06 -6.79 3.03
C LEU A 138 -7.00 -7.98 2.78
#